data_AF-A0A3R6N1L9-F1
#
_entry.id   AF-A0A3R6N1L9-F1
#
_cell.length_a   1.000
_cell.length_b   1.000
_cell.length_c   1.000
_cell.angle_alpha   90.00
_cell.angle_beta   90.00
_cell.angle_gamma   90.00
#
_symmetry.space_group_name_H-M   'P 1'
#
loop_
_entity.id
_entity.type
_entity.pdbx_description
1 polymer ?
#
loop_
_entity_poly.entity_id
_entity_poly.type
_entity_poly.pdbx_seq_one_letter_code
_entity_poly.pdbx_strand_id
1 'polypeptide(L)'
;MAFAIIGVKKIKSLKNMNAAFIHNHRLYVPTHTDPSLSFLNEELIPTCIKPYDELFADKINSLQYYQNHDIRSNAVMALEILTTFSHEAMDFIDIEK
;
A
#
# COMPACT_ATOMS: atom_id res chain seq x y z
N MET A 1 -10.75 25.39 -4.00
CA MET A 1 -10.00 25.35 -2.72
C MET A 1 -9.28 24.03 -2.71
N ALA A 2 -7.96 24.04 -2.58
CA ALA A 2 -7.16 22.82 -2.59
C ALA A 2 -7.27 22.09 -1.24
N PHE A 3 -7.36 20.76 -1.26
CA PHE A 3 -7.42 19.94 -0.06
C PHE A 3 -6.29 18.91 -0.03
N ALA A 4 -5.67 18.75 1.14
CA ALA A 4 -4.91 17.54 1.44
C ALA A 4 -5.89 16.43 1.83
N ILE A 5 -5.74 15.26 1.21
CA ILE A 5 -6.61 14.11 1.40
C ILE A 5 -5.78 12.97 1.98
N ILE A 6 -6.15 12.54 3.19
CA ILE A 6 -5.56 11.39 3.86
C ILE A 6 -6.64 10.35 4.12
N GLY A 7 -6.59 9.23 3.39
CA GLY A 7 -7.46 8.09 3.59
C GLY A 7 -6.75 7.00 4.40
N VAL A 8 -7.39 6.45 5.43
CA VAL A 8 -6.82 5.37 6.23
C VAL A 8 -7.71 4.13 6.16
N LYS A 9 -7.14 3.02 5.70
CA LYS A 9 -7.83 1.74 5.55
C LYS A 9 -7.12 0.66 6.38
N LYS A 10 -7.92 -0.11 7.13
CA LYS A 10 -7.43 -1.24 7.93
C LYS A 10 -7.43 -2.51 7.07
N ILE A 11 -6.28 -3.18 6.99
CA ILE A 11 -6.15 -4.50 6.38
C ILE A 11 -6.16 -5.54 7.51
N LYS A 12 -7.10 -6.47 7.47
CA LYS A 12 -7.33 -7.49 8.52
C LYS A 12 -7.17 -8.93 8.05
N SER A 13 -6.81 -9.14 6.79
CA SER A 13 -6.66 -10.48 6.22
C SER A 13 -5.53 -10.50 5.19
N LEU A 14 -4.86 -11.65 5.09
CA LEU A 14 -3.80 -11.87 4.09
C LEU A 14 -4.35 -11.73 2.66
N LYS A 15 -5.59 -12.15 2.41
CA LYS A 15 -6.26 -11.95 1.11
C LYS A 15 -6.33 -10.47 0.71
N ASN A 16 -6.74 -9.60 1.64
CA ASN A 16 -6.84 -8.16 1.34
C ASN A 16 -5.46 -7.51 1.22
N MET A 17 -4.46 -8.04 1.94
CA MET A 17 -3.06 -7.61 1.83
C MET A 17 -2.47 -7.94 0.46
N ASN A 18 -2.66 -9.17 -0.02
CA ASN A 18 -2.22 -9.58 -1.35
C ASN A 18 -2.97 -8.82 -2.46
N ALA A 19 -4.28 -8.58 -2.30
CA ALA A 19 -5.02 -7.73 -3.23
C ALA A 19 -4.45 -6.30 -3.32
N ALA A 20 -4.01 -5.73 -2.19
CA ALA A 20 -3.34 -4.44 -2.17
C ALA A 20 -1.97 -4.49 -2.88
N PHE A 21 -1.17 -5.54 -2.66
CA PHE A 21 0.09 -5.76 -3.37
C PHE A 21 -0.11 -5.82 -4.90
N ILE A 22 -1.03 -6.67 -5.35
CA ILE A 22 -1.38 -6.85 -6.76
C ILE A 22 -1.82 -5.53 -7.41
N HIS A 23 -2.62 -4.72 -6.71
CA HIS A 23 -3.05 -3.41 -7.19
C HIS A 23 -1.89 -2.40 -7.25
N ASN A 24 -1.11 -2.28 -6.17
CA ASN A 24 -0.05 -1.27 -6.04
C ASN A 24 1.10 -1.52 -7.01
N HIS A 25 1.47 -2.79 -7.23
CA HIS A 25 2.51 -3.18 -8.19
C HIS A 25 1.97 -3.37 -9.62
N ARG A 26 0.71 -3.00 -9.90
CA ARG A 26 0.08 -3.05 -11.23
C ARG A 26 0.20 -4.43 -11.91
N LEU A 27 0.10 -5.51 -11.13
CA LEU A 27 0.13 -6.88 -11.64
C LEU A 27 -1.14 -7.25 -12.43
N TYR A 28 -2.15 -6.38 -12.39
CA TYR A 28 -3.28 -6.35 -13.31
C TYR A 28 -3.56 -4.90 -13.70
N VAL A 29 -4.31 -4.69 -14.79
CA VAL A 29 -4.68 -3.36 -15.30
C VAL A 29 -6.06 -2.95 -14.77
N PRO A 30 -6.17 -1.92 -13.90
CA PRO A 30 -7.45 -1.37 -13.50
C PRO A 30 -8.12 -0.58 -14.64
N THR A 31 -9.45 -0.47 -14.62
CA THR A 31 -10.26 0.08 -15.72
C THR A 31 -9.99 1.57 -16.04
N HIS A 32 -9.50 2.34 -15.09
CA HIS A 32 -9.26 3.79 -15.23
C HIS A 32 -7.77 4.15 -15.18
N THR A 33 -6.90 3.20 -15.50
CA THR A 33 -5.45 3.39 -15.45
C THR A 33 -4.89 3.31 -16.86
N ASP A 34 -3.99 4.23 -17.21
CA ASP A 34 -3.20 4.14 -18.43
C ASP A 34 -1.96 3.26 -18.17
N PRO A 35 -1.86 2.05 -18.75
CA PRO A 35 -0.71 1.17 -18.55
C PRO A 35 0.58 1.77 -19.09
N SER A 36 0.50 2.65 -20.10
CA SER A 36 1.66 3.28 -20.71
C SER A 36 2.40 4.18 -19.72
N LEU A 37 1.72 4.70 -18.70
CA LEU A 37 2.30 5.56 -17.67
C LEU A 37 2.79 4.77 -16.44
N SER A 38 2.69 3.44 -16.43
CA SER A 38 3.04 2.65 -15.24
C SER A 38 4.53 2.74 -14.88
N PHE A 39 5.40 3.06 -15.84
CA PHE A 39 6.83 3.24 -15.62
C PHE A 39 7.16 4.48 -14.78
N LEU A 40 6.22 5.43 -14.65
CA LEU A 40 6.35 6.62 -13.81
C LEU A 40 6.05 6.33 -12.33
N ASN A 41 5.49 5.17 -12.01
CA ASN A 41 5.19 4.81 -10.63
C ASN A 41 6.50 4.45 -9.91
N GLU A 42 6.75 5.10 -8.78
CA GLU A 42 7.91 4.83 -7.94
C GLU A 42 7.51 4.22 -6.59
N GLU A 43 8.31 3.27 -6.12
CA GLU A 43 8.19 2.72 -4.78
C GLU A 43 9.21 3.42 -3.86
N LEU A 44 8.73 4.24 -2.93
CA LEU A 44 9.59 5.00 -2.01
C LEU A 44 10.32 4.12 -0.98
N ILE A 45 9.72 2.99 -0.61
CA ILE A 45 10.29 2.01 0.32
C ILE A 45 10.41 0.70 -0.45
N PRO A 46 11.59 0.36 -0.98
CA PRO A 46 11.73 -0.81 -1.84
C PRO A 46 11.39 -2.08 -1.06
N THR A 47 10.45 -2.85 -1.60
CA THR A 47 10.04 -4.15 -1.04
C THR A 47 10.82 -5.32 -1.63
N CYS A 48 11.76 -5.05 -2.54
CA CYS A 48 12.50 -6.05 -3.31
C CYS A 48 11.57 -7.04 -4.03
N ILE A 49 10.36 -6.59 -4.42
CA ILE A 49 9.33 -7.40 -5.09
C ILE A 49 8.78 -8.53 -4.19
N LYS A 50 9.01 -8.47 -2.87
CA LYS A 50 8.36 -9.41 -1.94
C LYS A 50 6.89 -9.05 -1.77
N PRO A 51 5.96 -10.02 -1.88
CA PRO A 51 4.57 -9.84 -1.52
C PRO A 51 4.39 -9.30 -0.09
N TYR A 52 3.37 -8.47 0.12
CA TYR A 52 3.13 -7.83 1.42
C TYR A 52 2.82 -8.84 2.54
N ASP A 53 2.21 -9.98 2.23
CA ASP A 53 1.96 -11.06 3.19
C ASP A 53 3.25 -11.77 3.64
N GLU A 54 4.22 -11.95 2.75
CA GLU A 54 5.55 -12.43 3.11
C GLU A 54 6.28 -11.42 4.00
N LEU A 55 6.25 -10.14 3.66
CA LEU A 55 6.86 -9.08 4.50
C LEU A 55 6.22 -9.02 5.89
N PHE A 56 4.91 -9.20 5.96
CA PHE A 56 4.19 -9.30 7.23
C PHE A 56 4.63 -10.52 8.03
N ALA A 57 4.71 -11.70 7.40
CA ALA A 57 5.17 -12.93 8.04
C ALA A 57 6.62 -12.79 8.55
N ASP A 58 7.53 -12.28 7.72
CA ASP A 58 8.93 -11.98 8.09
C ASP A 58 8.97 -11.07 9.32
N LYS A 59 8.14 -10.02 9.33
CA LYS A 59 8.08 -9.09 10.47
C LYS A 59 7.54 -9.76 11.73
N ILE A 60 6.46 -10.52 11.65
CA ILE A 60 5.88 -11.23 12.79
C ILE A 60 6.88 -12.24 13.37
N ASN A 61 7.52 -13.04 12.51
CA ASN A 61 8.50 -14.04 12.91
C ASN A 61 9.74 -13.42 13.58
N SER A 62 10.07 -12.17 13.23
CA SER A 62 11.18 -11.43 13.87
C SER A 62 10.88 -10.99 15.31
N LEU A 63 9.60 -10.96 15.73
CA LEU A 63 9.19 -10.46 17.02
C LEU A 63 9.12 -11.59 18.05
N GLN A 64 9.91 -11.49 19.12
CA GLN A 64 9.97 -12.49 20.18
C GLN A 64 8.59 -12.82 20.79
N TYR A 65 7.70 -11.83 20.90
CA TYR A 65 6.35 -12.02 21.42
C TYR A 65 5.57 -13.10 20.66
N TYR A 66 5.65 -13.11 19.33
CA TYR A 66 4.89 -14.01 18.46
C TYR A 66 5.51 -15.40 18.29
N GLN A 67 6.65 -15.69 18.93
CA GLN A 67 7.21 -17.04 18.95
C GLN A 67 6.32 -18.04 19.70
N ASN A 68 5.58 -17.54 20.71
CA ASN A 68 4.71 -18.34 21.57
C ASN A 68 3.28 -17.76 21.66
N HIS A 69 2.93 -16.79 20.81
CA HIS A 69 1.60 -16.17 20.81
C HIS A 69 1.06 -16.11 19.38
N ASP A 70 -0.21 -16.44 19.24
CA ASP A 70 -0.90 -16.31 17.97
C ASP A 70 -1.37 -14.88 17.73
N ILE A 71 -1.43 -14.50 16.46
CA ILE A 71 -2.08 -13.27 16.02
C ILE A 71 -3.59 -13.42 16.23
N ARG A 72 -4.24 -12.42 16.81
CA ARG A 72 -5.70 -12.42 16.96
C ARG A 72 -6.37 -12.47 15.59
N SER A 73 -7.42 -13.28 15.47
CA SER A 73 -8.19 -13.46 14.24
C SER A 73 -8.79 -12.17 13.67
N ASN A 74 -9.03 -11.16 14.52
CA ASN A 74 -9.57 -9.86 14.14
C ASN A 74 -8.52 -8.73 14.15
N ALA A 75 -7.24 -9.07 14.24
CA ALA A 75 -6.15 -8.10 14.27
C ALA A 75 -6.13 -7.23 13.00
N VAL A 76 -5.74 -5.98 13.17
CA VAL A 76 -5.33 -5.13 12.04
C VAL A 76 -3.89 -5.50 11.72
N MET A 77 -3.68 -6.14 10.57
CA MET A 77 -2.37 -6.61 10.11
C MET A 77 -1.54 -5.47 9.51
N ALA A 78 -2.20 -4.55 8.81
CA ALA A 78 -1.57 -3.36 8.24
C ALA A 78 -2.55 -2.18 8.16
N LEU A 79 -1.98 -0.98 8.05
CA LEU A 79 -2.70 0.25 7.71
C LEU A 79 -2.25 0.71 6.32
N GLU A 80 -3.20 0.84 5.42
CA GLU A 80 -2.99 1.44 4.10
C GLU A 80 -3.39 2.91 4.21
N ILE A 81 -2.42 3.80 4.00
CA ILE A 81 -2.59 5.24 4.08
C ILE A 81 -2.49 5.80 2.67
N LEU A 82 -3.61 6.29 2.14
CA LEU A 82 -3.66 7.04 0.89
C LEU A 82 -3.33 8.50 1.21
N THR A 83 -2.27 9.02 0.64
CA THR A 83 -1.93 10.45 0.67
C THR A 83 -2.07 11.04 -0.72
N THR A 84 -2.99 11.97 -0.88
CA THR A 84 -3.22 12.66 -2.16
C THR A 84 -3.75 14.07 -1.91
N PHE A 85 -4.05 14.81 -2.97
CA PHE A 85 -4.63 16.13 -2.91
C PHE A 85 -5.76 16.27 -3.93
N SER A 86 -6.63 17.26 -3.72
CA SER A 86 -7.71 17.55 -4.67
C SER A 86 -7.14 18.10 -5.98
N HIS A 87 -7.84 17.89 -7.09
CA HIS A 87 -7.35 18.24 -8.43
C HIS A 87 -6.96 19.74 -8.54
N GLU A 88 -7.64 20.62 -7.82
CA GLU A 88 -7.34 22.06 -7.76
C GLU A 88 -5.96 22.38 -7.17
N ALA A 89 -5.28 21.41 -6.54
CA ALA A 89 -3.92 21.59 -6.03
C ALA A 89 -2.84 21.34 -7.09
N MET A 90 -3.18 20.76 -8.25
CA MET A 90 -2.21 20.45 -9.32
C MET A 90 -1.47 21.71 -9.82
N ASP A 91 -2.14 22.86 -9.89
CA ASP A 91 -1.53 24.11 -10.34
C ASP A 91 -0.46 24.66 -9.37
N PHE A 92 -0.41 24.12 -8.15
CA PHE A 92 0.48 24.60 -7.07
C PHE A 92 1.55 23.58 -6.67
N ILE A 93 1.47 22.35 -7.17
CA ILE A 93 2.37 21.26 -6.82
C ILE A 93 3.10 20.85 -8.09
N ASP A 94 4.42 21.02 -8.09
CA ASP A 94 5.26 20.57 -9.18
C ASP A 94 5.46 19.05 -9.09
N ILE A 95 4.68 18.31 -9.90
CA ILE A 95 4.71 16.84 -9.98
C ILE A 95 5.62 16.37 -11.14
N GLU A 96 6.03 17.27 -12.03
CA GLU A 96 6.88 16.97 -13.18
C GLU A 96 8.33 17.38 -12.88
N LYS A 97 9.08 16.47 -12.27
CA LYS A 97 10.54 16.54 -12.29
C LYS A 97 11.12 15.86 -13.52
#